data_AF-A0A822GXJ5-F1
#
_entry.id   AF-A0A822GXJ5-F1
#
_cell.length_a   1.000
_cell.length_b   1.000
_cell.length_c   1.000
_cell.angle_alpha   90.00
_cell.angle_beta   90.00
_cell.angle_gamma   90.00
#
_symmetry.space_group_name_H-M   'P 1'
#
loop_
_entity.id
_entity.type
_entity.pdbx_description
1 polymer ?
#
loop_
_entity_poly.entity_id
_entity_poly.type
_entity_poly.pdbx_seq_one_letter_code
_entity_poly.pdbx_strand_id
1 'polypeptide(L)'
;DAQSERQTSIYFPPFYSSPTGYRMRTGLYVNGDGNARRTHMSLFFVLMRGSNDPILKFPFTYKVTFCMYDQTPAQRRITDSFRPDIRSNSFPRLRSDMNIASGI
;
A
#
# COMPACT_ATOMS: atom_id res chain seq x y z
N ASP A 1 30.33 11.74 -14.65
CA ASP A 1 28.91 11.61 -15.05
C ASP A 1 28.07 11.06 -13.93
N ALA A 2 27.10 11.87 -13.49
CA ALA A 2 26.24 11.61 -12.34
C ALA A 2 25.29 10.45 -12.62
N GLN A 3 25.42 9.36 -11.86
CA GLN A 3 24.53 8.22 -11.97
C GLN A 3 23.10 8.64 -11.66
N SER A 4 22.20 8.35 -12.61
CA SER A 4 20.75 8.41 -12.43
C SER A 4 20.38 7.77 -11.09
N GLU A 5 19.86 8.60 -10.18
CA GLU A 5 19.58 8.27 -8.79
C GLU A 5 18.37 7.32 -8.75
N ARG A 6 18.64 6.02 -8.82
CA ARG A 6 17.60 4.97 -8.87
C ARG A 6 16.84 4.96 -7.56
N GLN A 7 15.55 5.32 -7.59
CA GLN A 7 14.67 5.27 -6.43
C GLN A 7 14.56 3.81 -5.96
N THR A 8 15.07 3.50 -4.76
CA THR A 8 15.02 2.15 -4.19
C THR A 8 13.62 1.88 -3.63
N SER A 9 12.77 1.25 -4.44
CA SER A 9 11.47 0.75 -4.03
C SER A 9 11.47 -0.77 -3.86
N ILE A 10 10.77 -1.25 -2.83
CA ILE A 10 10.61 -2.66 -2.51
C ILE A 10 9.11 -2.97 -2.59
N TYR A 11 8.73 -3.94 -3.43
CA TYR A 11 7.35 -4.42 -3.49
C TYR A 11 7.23 -5.75 -2.77
N PHE A 12 6.29 -5.82 -1.83
CA PHE A 12 5.98 -7.04 -1.11
C PHE A 12 5.07 -7.94 -1.97
N PRO A 13 5.14 -9.27 -1.78
CA PRO A 13 4.29 -10.20 -2.51
C PRO A 13 2.80 -9.91 -2.25
N PRO A 14 1.91 -10.16 -3.23
CA PRO A 14 0.49 -10.00 -3.01
C PRO A 14 -0.04 -10.91 -1.92
N PHE A 15 -1.03 -10.42 -1.18
CA PHE A 15 -1.74 -11.16 -0.13
C PHE A 15 -3.24 -10.87 -0.23
N TYR A 16 -4.03 -11.67 0.49
CA TYR A 16 -5.49 -11.56 0.48
C TYR A 16 -6.02 -11.13 1.85
N SER A 17 -7.11 -10.36 1.87
CA SER A 17 -7.80 -9.99 3.11
C SER A 17 -8.49 -11.17 3.81
N SER A 18 -8.85 -12.20 3.04
CA SER A 18 -9.45 -13.47 3.48
C SER A 18 -9.38 -14.48 2.32
N PRO A 19 -9.71 -15.77 2.51
CA PRO A 19 -9.67 -16.77 1.42
C PRO A 19 -10.46 -16.37 0.16
N THR A 20 -11.57 -15.66 0.34
CA THR A 20 -12.42 -15.12 -0.75
C THR A 20 -12.38 -13.59 -0.82
N GLY A 21 -11.34 -12.98 -0.26
CA GLY A 21 -11.23 -11.54 -0.05
C GLY A 21 -10.54 -10.76 -1.17
N TYR A 22 -10.26 -9.48 -0.90
CA TYR A 22 -9.54 -8.58 -1.80
C TYR A 22 -8.09 -9.04 -1.92
N ARG A 23 -7.57 -9.01 -3.15
CA ARG A 23 -6.13 -9.16 -3.41
C ARG A 23 -5.46 -7.80 -3.29
N MET A 24 -4.34 -7.73 -2.58
CA MET A 24 -3.64 -6.48 -2.32
C MET A 24 -2.13 -6.69 -2.20
N ARG A 25 -1.37 -5.61 -2.35
CA ARG A 25 0.07 -5.58 -2.08
C ARG A 25 0.47 -4.27 -1.43
N THR A 26 1.68 -4.23 -0.88
CA THR A 26 2.28 -3.01 -0.36
C THR A 26 3.64 -2.73 -1.01
N GLY A 27 3.98 -1.45 -1.13
CA GLY A 27 5.25 -0.96 -1.64
C GLY A 27 5.94 -0.05 -0.62
N LEU A 28 7.23 -0.24 -0.41
CA LEU A 28 8.07 0.57 0.48
C LEU A 28 9.08 1.35 -0.35
N TYR A 29 9.15 2.65 -0.11
CA TYR A 29 10.12 3.56 -0.70
C TYR A 29 11.03 4.04 0.43
N VAL A 30 12.21 3.41 0.51
CA VAL A 30 13.13 3.59 1.66
C VAL A 30 13.66 5.03 1.73
N ASN A 31 13.81 5.69 0.58
CA ASN A 31 14.24 7.07 0.49
C ASN A 31 13.07 8.05 0.31
N GLY A 32 11.85 7.63 0.62
CA GLY A 32 10.64 8.43 0.48
C GLY A 32 10.21 8.67 -0.96
N ASP A 33 9.00 9.18 -1.10
CA ASP A 33 8.42 9.58 -2.39
C ASP A 33 7.77 10.97 -2.29
N GLY A 34 7.68 11.69 -3.43
CA GLY A 34 7.11 13.03 -3.47
C GLY A 34 7.75 14.01 -2.47
N ASN A 35 6.93 14.64 -1.63
CA ASN A 35 7.36 15.60 -0.62
C ASN A 35 8.19 14.98 0.52
N ALA A 36 8.11 13.66 0.71
CA ALA A 36 8.86 12.92 1.73
C ALA A 36 10.24 12.45 1.25
N ARG A 37 10.56 12.69 -0.02
CA ARG A 37 11.83 12.25 -0.64
C ARG A 37 13.04 12.72 0.17
N ARG A 38 13.96 11.77 0.43
CA ARG A 38 15.21 11.91 1.19
C ARG A 38 15.05 12.28 2.67
N THR A 39 13.83 12.41 3.19
CA THR A 39 13.59 12.79 4.60
C THR A 39 12.88 11.72 5.40
N HIS A 40 12.01 10.94 4.76
CA HIS A 40 11.23 9.89 5.39
C HIS A 40 11.21 8.63 4.51
N MET A 41 10.64 7.55 5.06
CA MET A 41 10.21 6.40 4.29
C MET A 41 8.74 6.57 3.90
N SER A 42 8.36 6.14 2.71
CA SER A 42 6.95 6.15 2.27
C SER A 42 6.42 4.74 2.05
N LEU A 43 5.20 4.48 2.51
CA LEU A 43 4.53 3.18 2.42
C LEU A 43 3.24 3.31 1.62
N PHE A 44 3.05 2.43 0.64
CA PHE A 44 1.92 2.46 -0.26
C PHE A 44 1.12 1.17 -0.24
N PHE A 45 -0.20 1.32 -0.19
CA PHE A 45 -1.17 0.26 -0.32
C PHE A 45 -1.72 0.23 -1.75
N VAL A 46 -1.83 -0.96 -2.31
CA VAL A 46 -2.32 -1.18 -3.68
C VAL A 46 -3.35 -2.30 -3.66
N LEU A 47 -4.57 -2.00 -4.12
CA LEU A 47 -5.54 -3.04 -4.48
C LEU A 47 -5.17 -3.65 -5.83
N MET A 48 -5.29 -4.96 -5.92
CA MET A 48 -4.98 -5.74 -7.11
C MET A 48 -6.20 -6.51 -7.58
N ARG A 49 -6.27 -6.78 -8.89
CA ARG A 49 -7.33 -7.61 -9.46
C ARG A 49 -7.26 -9.03 -8.91
N GLY A 50 -8.37 -9.51 -8.36
CA GLY A 50 -8.55 -10.84 -7.80
C GLY A 50 -9.63 -11.64 -8.53
N SER A 51 -9.57 -12.97 -8.41
CA SER A 51 -10.63 -13.86 -8.91
C SER A 51 -11.97 -13.63 -8.20
N ASN A 52 -11.93 -13.12 -6.97
CA ASN A 52 -13.12 -12.89 -6.13
C ASN A 52 -13.76 -11.51 -6.35
N ASP A 53 -13.18 -10.63 -7.19
CA ASP A 53 -13.72 -9.28 -7.43
C ASP A 53 -15.22 -9.25 -7.79
N PRO A 54 -15.81 -10.22 -8.53
CA PRO A 54 -17.25 -10.22 -8.81
C PRO A 54 -18.14 -10.27 -7.56
N ILE A 55 -17.69 -10.92 -6.47
CA ILE A 55 -18.48 -11.08 -5.24
C ILE A 55 -18.15 -10.04 -4.16
N LEU A 56 -17.12 -9.21 -4.38
CA LEU A 56 -16.66 -8.20 -3.43
C LEU A 56 -17.39 -6.87 -3.63
N LYS A 57 -17.54 -6.12 -2.53
CA LYS A 57 -18.12 -4.77 -2.54
C LYS A 57 -17.09 -3.76 -3.05
N PHE A 58 -17.53 -2.82 -3.86
CA PHE A 58 -16.70 -1.69 -4.29
C PHE A 58 -17.49 -0.37 -4.15
N PRO A 59 -16.84 0.77 -3.89
CA PRO A 59 -15.38 0.92 -3.68
C PRO A 59 -14.90 0.25 -2.39
N PHE A 60 -13.60 -0.03 -2.29
CA PHE A 60 -13.01 -0.57 -1.07
C PHE A 60 -13.05 0.48 0.05
N THR A 61 -13.65 0.12 1.20
CA THR A 61 -13.92 1.07 2.31
C THR A 61 -13.27 0.67 3.63
N TYR A 62 -12.51 -0.43 3.66
CA TYR A 62 -11.90 -0.92 4.89
C TYR A 62 -10.71 -0.05 5.30
N LYS A 63 -10.56 0.18 6.61
CA LYS A 63 -9.41 0.94 7.15
C LYS A 63 -8.12 0.18 6.83
N VAL A 64 -7.16 0.88 6.25
CA VAL A 64 -5.81 0.36 6.04
C VAL A 64 -4.94 0.85 7.18
N THR A 65 -4.20 -0.06 7.81
CA THR A 65 -3.26 0.26 8.89
C THR A 65 -1.89 -0.30 8.53
N PHE A 66 -0.89 0.57 8.51
CA PHE A 66 0.51 0.16 8.45
C PHE A 66 1.07 0.09 9.86
N CYS A 67 1.76 -1.01 10.16
CA CYS A 67 2.45 -1.23 11.43
C CYS A 67 3.92 -1.55 11.16
N MET A 68 4.81 -0.72 11.70
CA MET A 68 6.24 -1.01 11.75
C MET A 68 6.59 -1.47 13.16
N TYR A 69 7.15 -2.67 13.26
CA TYR A 69 7.55 -3.29 14.52
C TYR A 69 9.02 -3.03 14.78
N ASP A 70 9.32 -2.50 15.96
CA ASP A 70 10.66 -2.44 16.49
C ASP A 70 11.13 -3.86 16.86
N GLN A 71 12.29 -4.26 16.34
CA GLN A 71 12.88 -5.59 16.56
C GLN A 71 13.68 -5.68 17.87
N THR A 72 13.72 -4.60 18.67
CA THR A 72 14.33 -4.63 20.00
C THR A 72 13.43 -5.35 21.02
N PRO A 73 13.96 -5.76 22.20
CA PRO A 73 13.15 -6.34 23.27
C PRO A 73 12.03 -5.41 23.78
N ALA A 74 12.11 -4.10 23.52
CA ALA A 74 11.07 -3.15 23.89
C ALA A 74 9.79 -3.30 23.04
N GLN A 75 9.86 -3.98 21.88
CA GLN A 75 8.72 -4.31 21.01
C GLN A 75 7.78 -3.12 20.72
N ARG A 76 8.34 -1.92 20.59
CA ARG A 76 7.59 -0.72 20.25
C ARG A 76 7.01 -0.86 18.83
N ARG A 77 5.93 -0.13 18.55
CA ARG A 77 5.34 -0.09 17.21
C ARG A 77 5.03 1.33 16.80
N ILE A 78 5.33 1.64 15.55
CA ILE A 78 4.84 2.84 14.89
C ILE A 78 3.66 2.39 14.03
N THR A 79 2.53 3.07 14.18
CA THR A 79 1.29 2.68 13.51
C THR A 79 0.65 3.92 12.93
N ASP A 80 0.26 3.83 11.68
CA ASP A 80 -0.52 4.87 11.02
C ASP A 80 -1.60 4.22 10.14
N SER A 81 -2.71 4.92 9.96
CA SER A 81 -3.89 4.37 9.31
C SER A 81 -4.62 5.42 8.50
N PHE A 82 -5.13 5.01 7.35
CA PHE A 82 -6.04 5.82 6.57
C PHE A 82 -7.33 5.06 6.29
N ARG A 83 -8.41 5.80 6.05
CA ARG A 83 -9.64 5.26 5.45
C ARG A 83 -9.65 5.62 3.97
N PRO A 84 -9.83 4.64 3.06
CA PRO A 84 -10.00 4.90 1.64
C PRO A 84 -11.02 6.02 1.36
N ASP A 85 -10.63 7.04 0.60
CA ASP A 85 -11.59 8.02 0.08
C ASP A 85 -12.32 7.40 -1.12
N ILE A 86 -13.62 7.17 -0.96
CA ILE A 86 -14.49 6.60 -2.00
C ILE A 86 -14.58 7.46 -3.26
N ARG A 87 -14.18 8.74 -3.19
CA ARG A 87 -14.11 9.67 -4.33
C ARG A 87 -12.77 9.59 -5.07
N SER A 88 -11.77 8.92 -4.52
CA SER A 88 -10.47 8.76 -5.16
C SER A 88 -10.46 7.62 -6.18
N ASN A 89 -9.59 7.74 -7.20
CA ASN A 89 -9.42 6.73 -8.24
C ASN A 89 -8.63 5.49 -7.76
N SER A 90 -8.21 5.45 -6.50
CA SER A 90 -7.39 4.37 -5.93
C SER A 90 -8.19 3.18 -5.40
N PHE A 91 -9.49 3.37 -5.14
CA PHE A 91 -10.35 2.35 -4.52
C PHE A 91 -11.61 1.90 -5.29
N PRO A 92 -11.89 2.31 -6.55
CA PRO A 92 -13.01 1.74 -7.30
C PRO A 92 -12.72 0.28 -7.70
N ARG A 93 -13.75 -0.40 -8.22
CA ARG A 93 -13.58 -1.72 -8.85
C ARG A 93 -12.50 -1.62 -9.94
N LEU A 94 -11.51 -2.49 -9.83
CA LEU A 94 -10.37 -2.54 -10.74
C LEU A 94 -10.82 -2.79 -12.18
N ARG A 95 -10.41 -1.90 -13.08
CA ARG A 95 -10.54 -2.08 -14.54
C ARG A 95 -9.26 -2.64 -15.17
N SER A 96 -8.14 -2.52 -14.47
CA SER A 96 -6.78 -2.99 -14.79
C SER A 96 -6.26 -3.93 -13.69
N ASP A 97 -5.02 -4.43 -13.82
CA ASP A 97 -4.45 -5.36 -12.83
C ASP A 97 -4.21 -4.75 -11.45
N MET A 98 -4.00 -3.43 -11.39
CA MET A 98 -3.73 -2.67 -10.15
C MET A 98 -4.39 -1.29 -10.19
N ASN A 99 -4.83 -0.81 -9.02
CA ASN A 99 -5.28 0.56 -8.82
C ASN A 99 -4.09 1.49 -8.53
N ILE A 100 -4.35 2.80 -8.57
CA ILE A 100 -3.39 3.82 -8.13
C ILE A 100 -3.01 3.55 -6.67
N ALA A 101 -1.70 3.55 -6.40
CA ALA A 101 -1.16 3.36 -5.07
C ALA A 101 -1.60 4.49 -4.12
N SER A 102 -1.95 4.17 -2.88
CA SER A 102 -2.31 5.16 -1.85
C SER A 102 -1.55 4.87 -0.58
N GLY A 103 -0.88 5.88 -0.03
CA GLY A 103 0.14 5.68 0.97
C GLY A 103 0.30 6.84 1.94
N ILE A 104 1.23 6.64 2.87
CA ILE A 104 1.66 7.57 3.91
C ILE A 104 3.16 7.84 3.79
#